data_AF-A0A1Q4DET1-F1
#
_entry.id   AF-A0A1Q4DET1-F1
#
_cell.length_a   1.000
_cell.length_b   1.000
_cell.length_c   1.000
_cell.angle_alpha   90.00
_cell.angle_beta   90.00
_cell.angle_gamma   90.00
#
_symmetry.space_group_name_H-M   'P 1'
#
loop_
_entity.id
_entity.type
_entity.pdbx_description
1 polymer ?
#
loop_
_entity_poly.entity_id
_entity_poly.type
_entity_poly.pdbx_seq_one_letter_code
_entity_poly.pdbx_strand_id
1 'polypeptide(L)' 'MGEVVNLRAVRKRVKREQNDARADARRTQFGVPKAERKLRKAETERASHTLDQHRLSAEDE' A
#
# COMPACT_ATOMS: atom_id res chain seq x y z
N MET A 1 -29.33 19.33 -24.01
CA MET A 1 -28.80 20.30 -23.01
C MET A 1 -27.67 19.61 -22.27
N GLY A 2 -26.44 20.11 -22.38
CA GLY A 2 -25.29 19.51 -21.71
C GLY A 2 -25.17 20.02 -20.27
N GLU A 3 -24.98 19.11 -19.32
CA GLU A 3 -24.77 19.47 -17.93
C GLU A 3 -23.39 20.14 -17.77
N VAL A 4 -23.38 21.38 -17.26
CA VAL A 4 -22.12 22.11 -17.02
C VAL A 4 -21.55 21.65 -15.68
N VAL A 5 -20.57 20.75 -15.74
CA VAL A 5 -19.94 20.21 -14.53
C VAL A 5 -18.75 21.06 -14.10
N ASN A 6 -18.72 21.45 -12.83
CA ASN A 6 -17.59 22.20 -12.27
C ASN A 6 -16.39 21.27 -12.01
N LEU A 7 -15.47 21.21 -12.98
CA LEU A 7 -14.27 20.39 -12.91
C LEU A 7 -13.36 20.73 -11.71
N ARG A 8 -13.36 21.98 -11.23
CA ARG A 8 -12.56 22.38 -10.06
C ARG A 8 -13.09 21.70 -8.79
N ALA A 9 -14.40 21.66 -8.61
CA ALA A 9 -15.04 20.99 -7.48
C ALA A 9 -14.75 19.48 -7.50
N VAL A 10 -14.87 18.85 -8.67
CA VAL A 10 -14.58 17.42 -8.87
C VAL A 10 -13.12 17.10 -8.54
N ARG A 11 -12.15 17.85 -9.08
CA ARG A 11 -10.72 17.64 -8.77
C ARG A 11 -10.43 17.82 -7.27
N LYS A 12 -11.06 18.80 -6.61
CA LYS A 12 -10.91 19.02 -5.17
C LYS A 12 -11.48 17.86 -4.34
N ARG A 13 -12.55 17.20 -4.82
CA ARG A 13 -13.12 16.02 -4.18
C ARG A 13 -12.17 14.82 -4.31
N VAL A 14 -11.73 14.51 -5.52
CA VAL A 14 -10.77 13.42 -5.79
C VAL A 14 -9.49 13.58 -4.97
N LYS A 15 -8.95 14.81 -4.88
CA LYS A 15 -7.74 15.06 -4.08
C LYS A 15 -7.95 14.82 -2.58
N ARG A 16 -9.15 15.10 -2.05
CA ARG A 16 -9.49 14.80 -0.65
C ARG A 16 -9.59 13.29 -0.43
N GLU A 17 -10.34 12.59 -1.28
CA GLU A 17 -10.48 11.13 -1.24
C GLU A 17 -9.11 10.41 -1.28
N GLN A 18 -8.21 10.85 -2.16
CA GLN A 18 -6.84 10.31 -2.22
C GLN A 18 -6.04 10.57 -0.95
N ASN A 19 -6.19 11.73 -0.34
CA ASN A 19 -5.51 12.06 0.91
C ASN A 19 -6.06 11.25 2.08
N ASP A 20 -7.38 11.06 2.14
CA ASP A 20 -8.04 10.27 3.18
C ASP A 20 -7.63 8.79 3.09
N ALA A 21 -7.65 8.20 1.90
CA ALA A 21 -7.16 6.84 1.68
C ALA A 21 -5.68 6.66 2.08
N ARG A 22 -4.84 7.65 1.77
CA ARG A 22 -3.43 7.66 2.22
C ARG A 22 -3.32 7.82 3.74
N ALA A 23 -4.17 8.62 4.36
CA ALA A 23 -4.18 8.80 5.80
C ALA A 23 -4.61 7.51 6.52
N ASP A 24 -5.62 6.80 6.01
CA ASP A 24 -6.06 5.52 6.57
C ASP A 24 -4.98 4.44 6.46
N ALA A 25 -4.34 4.32 5.30
CA ALA A 25 -3.19 3.43 5.12
C ALA A 25 -2.05 3.79 6.09
N ARG A 26 -1.81 5.08 6.34
CA ARG A 26 -0.77 5.52 7.28
C ARG A 26 -1.17 5.34 8.74
N ARG A 27 -2.43 5.52 9.13
CA ARG A 27 -2.89 5.28 10.52
C ARG A 27 -2.62 3.86 10.97
N THR A 28 -2.81 2.89 10.08
CA THR A 28 -2.50 1.47 10.37
C THR A 28 -0.99 1.19 10.47
N GLN A 29 -0.15 2.03 9.86
CA GLN A 29 1.32 1.88 9.85
C GLN A 29 2.03 2.71 10.94
N PHE A 30 1.49 3.89 11.25
CA PHE A 30 2.04 4.88 12.18
C PHE A 30 1.15 4.94 13.43
N GLY A 31 1.41 3.99 14.33
CA GLY A 31 0.64 3.76 15.56
C GLY A 31 1.09 2.47 16.26
N VAL A 32 1.71 1.57 15.49
CA VAL A 32 2.32 0.33 15.95
C VAL A 32 3.68 0.62 16.63
N PRO A 33 3.93 0.08 17.84
CA PRO A 33 5.24 0.15 18.50
C PRO A 33 6.39 -0.30 17.58
N LYS A 34 7.58 0.29 17.78
CA LYS A 34 8.77 -0.03 16.96
C LYS A 34 9.11 -1.52 16.97
N ALA A 35 8.90 -2.20 18.11
CA ALA A 35 9.15 -3.62 18.28
C ALA A 35 8.23 -4.47 17.39
N GLU A 36 6.91 -4.22 17.42
CA GLU A 36 5.93 -4.91 16.59
C GLU A 36 6.15 -4.67 15.09
N ARG A 37 6.51 -3.45 14.70
CA ARG A 37 6.88 -3.15 13.29
C ARG A 37 8.12 -3.95 12.83
N LYS A 38 9.12 -4.11 13.69
CA LYS A 38 10.32 -4.90 13.39
C LYS A 38 9.99 -6.39 13.27
N LEU A 39 9.11 -6.88 14.15
CA LEU A 39 8.63 -8.27 14.14
C LEU A 39 7.90 -8.58 12.84
N ARG A 40 6.90 -7.77 12.45
CA ARG A 40 6.21 -7.91 11.17
C ARG A 40 7.16 -7.88 9.98
N LYS A 41 8.15 -6.98 9.99
CA LYS A 41 9.14 -6.90 8.90
C LYS A 41 9.96 -8.20 8.80
N ALA A 42 10.45 -8.72 9.93
CA ALA A 42 11.19 -9.98 9.95
C ALA A 42 10.33 -11.18 9.51
N GLU A 43 9.04 -11.21 9.89
CA GLU A 43 8.09 -12.22 9.42
C GLU A 43 7.89 -12.14 7.91
N THR A 44 7.71 -10.93 7.35
CA THR A 44 7.56 -10.74 5.90
C THR A 44 8.81 -11.13 5.12
N GLU A 45 10.01 -10.81 5.64
CA GLU A 45 11.28 -11.18 5.02
C GLU A 45 11.50 -12.70 5.07
N ARG A 46 11.13 -13.34 6.19
CA ARG A 46 11.18 -14.81 6.29
C ARG A 46 10.24 -15.47 5.31
N ALA A 47 8.99 -14.98 5.21
CA ALA A 47 8.01 -15.51 4.28
C ALA A 47 8.44 -15.33 2.82
N SER A 48 8.97 -14.15 2.45
CA SER A 48 9.49 -13.93 1.09
C SER A 48 10.67 -14.84 0.81
N HIS A 49 11.60 -14.99 1.76
CA HIS A 49 12.75 -15.88 1.59
C HIS A 49 12.34 -17.34 1.45
N THR A 50 11.35 -17.80 2.21
CA THR A 50 10.76 -19.15 2.03
C THR A 50 10.16 -19.30 0.63
N LEU A 51 9.39 -18.32 0.16
CA LEU A 51 8.81 -18.36 -1.19
C LEU A 51 9.89 -18.33 -2.29
N ASP A 52 10.94 -17.54 -2.13
CA ASP A 52 12.07 -17.44 -3.05
C ASP A 52 12.85 -18.76 -3.11
N GLN A 53 13.04 -19.45 -1.98
CA GLN A 53 13.66 -20.78 -1.94
C GLN A 53 12.82 -21.85 -2.68
N HIS A 54 11.51 -21.67 -2.76
CA HIS A 54 10.61 -22.56 -3.50
C HIS A 54 10.47 -22.18 -4.99
N ARG A 55 11.14 -21.11 -5.42
CA ARG A 55 11.18 -20.73 -6.82
C ARG A 55 12.24 -21.60 -7.51
N LEU A 56 11.81 -22.61 -8.26
CA LEU A 56 12.67 -23.18 -9.29
C LEU A 56 12.94 -22.03 -10.28
N SER A 57 14.16 -21.48 -10.27
CA SER A 57 14.67 -20.77 -11.43
C SER A 57 14.60 -21.75 -12.59
N ALA A 58 13.74 -21.47 -13.56
CA ALA A 58 13.80 -22.09 -14.87
C ALA A 58 15.07 -21.54 -15.56
N GLU A 59 16.23 -21.99 -15.11
CA GLU A 59 17.52 -21.89 -15.78
C GLU A 59 18.05 -23.32 -15.91
N ASP A 60 17.33 -24.10 -16.70
CA ASP A 60 17.88 -25.27 -17.39
C ASP A 60 17.72 -24.98 -18.90
N GLU A 61 18.58 -24.11 -19.44
CA GLU A 61 18.96 -24.07 -20.86
C GLU A 61 20.44 -24.43 -20.99
#